data_AF-A0A351H921-F1
#
_entry.id   AF-A0A351H921-F1
#
_cell.length_a   1.000
_cell.length_b   1.000
_cell.length_c   1.000
_cell.angle_alpha   90.00
_cell.angle_beta   90.00
_cell.angle_gamma   90.00
#
_symmetry.space_group_name_H-M   'P 1'
#
loop_
_entity.id
_entity.type
_entity.pdbx_description
1 polymer ?
#
loop_
_entity_poly.entity_id
_entity_poly.type
_entity_poly.pdbx_seq_one_letter_code
_entity_poly.pdbx_strand_id
1 'polypeptide(L)'
;MSFKTDSMIDGAVLTLLDRKGDTISSKRAVSNEIDLPVSGVFPWSPGEPNLYDLVLEISSRGVRDRLSVRTGFKDFQTASGRLLLNGRDFYIKGVLDQDFYPETLYTVPSREYLGESFRKLKRMGINTLRHHVKVPDPLYMDLADEIGLLVWQDSPYFDEFSPTGSLELLKTIRGAIERDLHHPSLCVYSIINESWGIDLTDREQAGWLARVLDELKQDYPSIIFTDNSACMGNYHLKSDLNDYHFYASSIDRGKLWNFLIESFSNNPASFYLREYRD
;
A
#
# COMPACT_ATOMS: atom_id res chain seq x y z
N MET A 1 0.60 -15.86 -10.55
CA MET A 1 0.22 -15.88 -9.12
C MET A 1 0.88 -17.07 -8.46
N SER A 2 1.33 -16.93 -7.22
CA SER A 2 2.02 -17.98 -6.46
C SER A 2 1.37 -18.20 -5.10
N PHE A 3 1.32 -19.44 -4.64
CA PHE A 3 0.98 -19.81 -3.26
C PHE A 3 2.20 -20.47 -2.60
N LYS A 4 2.50 -20.16 -1.33
CA LYS A 4 3.66 -20.69 -0.59
C LYS A 4 3.29 -21.12 0.84
N THR A 5 3.92 -22.18 1.35
CA THR A 5 3.74 -22.70 2.72
C THR A 5 5.03 -23.31 3.27
N ASP A 6 5.12 -23.43 4.60
CA ASP A 6 6.28 -24.03 5.28
C ASP A 6 6.37 -25.56 5.11
N SER A 7 5.28 -26.21 4.69
CA SER A 7 5.18 -27.67 4.58
C SER A 7 4.67 -28.13 3.21
N MET A 8 5.06 -29.34 2.82
CA MET A 8 4.51 -29.98 1.62
C MET A 8 3.04 -30.33 1.84
N ILE A 9 2.18 -29.92 0.91
CA ILE A 9 0.78 -30.28 0.91
C ILE A 9 0.51 -31.30 -0.20
N ASP A 10 0.01 -32.46 0.19
CA ASP A 10 -0.43 -33.48 -0.76
C ASP A 10 -1.79 -33.07 -1.36
N GLY A 11 -1.82 -32.82 -2.66
CA GLY A 11 -3.04 -32.62 -3.41
C GLY A 11 -3.70 -31.24 -3.28
N ALA A 12 -2.93 -30.18 -3.04
CA ALA A 12 -3.41 -28.80 -3.10
C ALA A 12 -3.86 -28.43 -4.53
N VAL A 13 -5.00 -27.77 -4.65
CA VAL A 13 -5.54 -27.23 -5.90
C VAL A 13 -5.69 -25.73 -5.76
N LEU A 14 -4.98 -24.99 -6.61
CA LEU A 14 -5.09 -23.53 -6.70
C LEU A 14 -5.87 -23.18 -7.95
N THR A 15 -6.96 -22.44 -7.79
CA THR A 15 -7.89 -22.09 -8.87
C THR A 15 -8.14 -20.58 -8.87
N LEU A 16 -8.04 -19.95 -10.04
CA LEU A 16 -8.45 -18.56 -10.26
C LEU A 16 -9.83 -18.54 -10.91
N LEU A 17 -10.77 -17.86 -10.28
CA LEU A 17 -12.14 -17.68 -10.75
C LEU A 17 -12.39 -16.24 -11.17
N ASP A 18 -13.19 -16.04 -12.21
CA ASP A 18 -13.73 -14.73 -12.55
C ASP A 18 -14.89 -14.31 -11.62
N ARG A 19 -15.43 -13.11 -11.82
CA ARG A 19 -16.54 -12.58 -11.00
C ARG A 19 -17.84 -13.40 -11.09
N LYS A 20 -18.02 -14.20 -12.14
CA LYS A 20 -19.18 -15.10 -12.30
C LYS A 20 -18.94 -16.47 -11.64
N GLY A 21 -17.71 -16.73 -11.19
CA GLY A 21 -17.29 -18.02 -10.66
C GLY A 21 -16.78 -18.98 -11.74
N ASP A 22 -16.58 -18.51 -12.98
CA ASP A 22 -16.04 -19.33 -14.07
C ASP A 22 -14.52 -19.50 -13.86
N THR A 23 -14.02 -20.71 -14.11
CA THR A 23 -12.59 -21.02 -13.95
C THR A 23 -11.77 -20.42 -15.08
N ILE A 24 -10.81 -19.57 -14.73
CA ILE A 24 -9.81 -19.01 -15.67
C ILE A 24 -8.60 -19.93 -15.77
N SER A 25 -8.11 -20.39 -14.62
CA SER A 25 -6.94 -21.25 -14.54
C SER A 25 -7.02 -22.10 -13.27
N SER A 26 -6.53 -23.33 -13.33
CA SER A 26 -6.46 -24.21 -12.16
C SER A 26 -5.24 -25.11 -12.26
N LYS A 27 -4.58 -25.34 -11.13
CA LYS A 27 -3.41 -26.21 -11.05
C LYS A 27 -3.45 -27.00 -9.74
N ARG A 28 -3.32 -28.32 -9.88
CA ARG A 28 -3.06 -29.21 -8.75
C ARG A 28 -1.56 -29.43 -8.61
N ALA A 29 -1.07 -29.41 -7.38
CA ALA A 29 0.33 -29.68 -7.08
C ALA A 29 0.50 -30.49 -5.79
N VAL A 30 1.62 -31.21 -5.72
CA VAL A 30 2.17 -31.76 -4.48
C VAL A 30 3.45 -30.98 -4.23
N SER A 31 3.28 -29.79 -3.66
CA SER A 31 4.35 -28.80 -3.51
C SER A 31 4.01 -27.86 -2.36
N ASN A 32 5.02 -27.28 -1.75
CA ASN A 32 4.87 -26.15 -0.84
C ASN A 32 4.80 -24.81 -1.59
N GLU A 33 5.05 -24.80 -2.92
CA GLU A 33 4.89 -23.65 -3.81
C GLU A 33 4.11 -24.00 -5.08
N ILE A 34 3.14 -23.17 -5.45
CA ILE A 34 2.30 -23.37 -6.65
C ILE A 34 2.27 -22.11 -7.49
N ASP A 35 2.98 -22.12 -8.62
CA ASP A 35 2.81 -21.11 -9.67
C ASP A 35 1.64 -21.44 -10.58
N LEU A 36 0.68 -20.53 -10.66
CA LEU A 36 -0.46 -20.60 -11.56
C LEU A 36 -0.25 -19.64 -12.74
N PRO A 37 -0.04 -20.16 -13.97
CA PRO A 37 -0.06 -19.36 -15.19
C PRO A 37 -1.47 -18.80 -15.42
N VAL A 38 -1.56 -17.52 -15.73
CA VAL A 38 -2.82 -16.82 -15.95
C VAL A 38 -2.73 -16.04 -17.25
N SER A 39 -3.78 -16.10 -18.06
CA SER A 39 -3.92 -15.33 -19.30
C SER A 39 -5.38 -14.91 -19.48
N GLY A 40 -5.64 -13.89 -20.31
CA GLY A 40 -7.01 -13.42 -20.56
C GLY A 40 -7.67 -12.69 -19.39
N VAL A 41 -6.88 -12.17 -18.45
CA VAL A 41 -7.37 -11.32 -17.35
C VAL A 41 -7.35 -9.85 -17.75
N PHE A 42 -8.28 -9.09 -17.17
CA PHE A 42 -8.36 -7.64 -17.31
C PHE A 42 -7.66 -6.99 -16.12
N PRO A 43 -6.88 -5.92 -16.36
CA PRO A 43 -6.18 -5.24 -15.28
C PRO A 43 -7.18 -4.53 -14.36
N TRP A 44 -6.87 -4.51 -13.06
CA TRP A 44 -7.54 -3.69 -12.07
C TRP A 44 -7.06 -2.24 -12.21
N SER A 45 -8.00 -1.32 -12.08
CA SER A 45 -7.74 0.11 -11.93
C SER A 45 -8.87 0.78 -11.14
N PRO A 46 -8.68 2.02 -10.64
CA PRO A 46 -9.78 2.76 -10.02
C PRO A 46 -11.02 2.90 -10.92
N GLY A 47 -10.85 3.00 -12.25
CA GLY A 47 -11.97 3.09 -13.18
C GLY A 47 -12.65 1.74 -13.46
N GLU A 48 -11.86 0.68 -13.52
CA GLU A 48 -12.28 -0.69 -13.84
C GLU A 48 -11.73 -1.66 -12.77
N PRO A 49 -12.41 -1.79 -11.61
CA PRO A 49 -11.93 -2.65 -10.52
C PRO A 49 -12.21 -4.13 -10.82
N ASN A 50 -11.48 -4.67 -11.80
CA ASN A 50 -11.56 -6.09 -12.18
C ASN A 50 -10.96 -6.96 -11.07
N LEU A 51 -11.81 -7.75 -10.41
CA LEU A 51 -11.45 -8.62 -9.30
C LEU A 51 -11.73 -10.08 -9.63
N TYR A 52 -10.93 -10.95 -9.03
CA TYR A 52 -10.90 -12.39 -9.21
C TYR A 52 -10.82 -13.06 -7.83
N ASP A 53 -11.37 -14.27 -7.71
CA ASP A 53 -11.24 -15.06 -6.50
C ASP A 53 -10.16 -16.12 -6.72
N LEU A 54 -9.11 -16.08 -5.90
CA LEU A 54 -8.07 -17.11 -5.83
C LEU A 54 -8.46 -18.10 -4.73
N VAL A 55 -8.78 -19.32 -5.13
CA VAL A 55 -9.27 -20.39 -4.27
C VAL A 55 -8.19 -21.44 -4.11
N LEU A 56 -7.80 -21.72 -2.87
CA LEU A 56 -6.96 -22.84 -2.51
C LEU A 56 -7.82 -23.91 -1.84
N GLU A 57 -7.78 -25.12 -2.37
CA GLU A 57 -8.37 -26.29 -1.75
C GLU A 57 -7.28 -27.30 -1.42
N ILE A 58 -7.27 -27.80 -0.19
CA ILE A 58 -6.33 -28.83 0.26
C ILE A 58 -7.10 -30.04 0.77
N SER A 59 -6.56 -31.24 0.56
CA SER A 59 -7.19 -32.48 0.99
C SER A 59 -6.15 -33.46 1.49
N SER A 60 -6.18 -33.79 2.77
CA SER A 60 -5.27 -34.76 3.38
C SER A 60 -6.01 -35.71 4.31
N ARG A 61 -5.77 -37.02 4.16
CA ARG A 61 -6.35 -38.08 5.02
C ARG A 61 -7.88 -37.99 5.18
N GLY A 62 -8.59 -37.59 4.13
CA GLY A 62 -10.05 -37.44 4.13
C GLY A 62 -10.59 -36.12 4.69
N VAL A 63 -9.72 -35.25 5.22
CA VAL A 63 -10.08 -33.87 5.63
C VAL A 63 -9.86 -32.94 4.46
N ARG A 64 -10.81 -32.04 4.20
CA ARG A 64 -10.72 -30.98 3.19
C ARG A 64 -10.80 -29.63 3.86
N ASP A 65 -9.99 -28.70 3.38
CA ASP A 65 -10.05 -27.29 3.76
C ASP A 65 -10.00 -26.41 2.51
N ARG A 66 -10.60 -25.21 2.60
CA ARG A 66 -10.75 -24.28 1.48
C ARG A 66 -10.58 -22.84 1.96
N LEU A 67 -9.64 -22.15 1.32
CA LEU A 67 -9.43 -20.71 1.47
C LEU A 67 -9.78 -20.01 0.16
N SER A 68 -10.43 -18.85 0.25
CA SER A 68 -10.71 -17.99 -0.90
C SER A 68 -10.26 -16.58 -0.56
N VAL A 69 -9.41 -15.99 -1.40
CA VAL A 69 -8.96 -14.61 -1.28
C VAL A 69 -9.29 -13.86 -2.57
N ARG A 70 -9.76 -12.62 -2.45
CA ARG A 70 -10.03 -11.77 -3.61
C ARG A 70 -8.78 -11.03 -4.02
N THR A 71 -8.54 -10.87 -5.31
CA THR A 71 -7.35 -10.19 -5.81
C THR A 71 -7.61 -9.58 -7.19
N GLY A 72 -6.65 -8.80 -7.68
CA GLY A 72 -6.70 -8.18 -9.00
C GLY A 72 -5.31 -8.05 -9.59
N PHE A 73 -5.25 -7.83 -10.90
CA PHE A 73 -3.99 -7.72 -11.62
C PHE A 73 -3.69 -6.25 -11.90
N LYS A 74 -2.63 -5.71 -11.30
CA LYS A 74 -2.24 -4.32 -11.47
C LYS A 74 -0.72 -4.25 -11.62
N ASP A 75 -0.27 -3.35 -12.47
CA ASP A 75 1.11 -2.88 -12.48
C ASP A 75 1.13 -1.42 -12.01
N PHE A 76 1.80 -1.14 -10.90
CA PHE A 76 1.96 0.21 -10.36
C PHE A 76 3.42 0.47 -10.07
N GLN A 77 4.02 1.41 -10.79
CA GLN A 77 5.47 1.58 -10.81
C GLN A 77 5.87 3.03 -11.00
N THR A 78 7.12 3.35 -10.66
CA THR A 78 7.75 4.63 -10.97
C THR A 78 8.65 4.48 -12.20
N ALA A 79 8.61 5.44 -13.12
CA ALA A 79 9.49 5.45 -14.29
C ALA A 79 9.78 6.88 -14.74
N SER A 80 11.07 7.24 -14.77
CA SER A 80 11.54 8.55 -15.24
C SER A 80 10.81 9.73 -14.59
N GLY A 81 10.66 9.69 -13.25
CA GLY A 81 10.00 10.75 -12.49
C GLY A 81 8.48 10.78 -12.59
N ARG A 82 7.84 9.71 -13.09
CA ARG A 82 6.38 9.58 -13.20
C ARG A 82 5.89 8.34 -12.47
N LEU A 83 4.67 8.41 -11.94
CA LEU A 83 3.92 7.24 -11.50
C LEU A 83 3.14 6.68 -12.69
N LEU A 84 3.19 5.37 -12.87
CA LEU A 84 2.49 4.65 -13.92
C LEU A 84 1.52 3.64 -13.29
N LEU A 85 0.30 3.58 -13.82
CA LEU A 85 -0.67 2.53 -13.56
C LEU A 85 -0.96 1.79 -14.86
N ASN A 86 -0.64 0.50 -14.91
CA ASN A 86 -0.79 -0.37 -16.08
C ASN A 86 -0.12 0.25 -17.34
N GLY A 87 1.10 0.77 -17.16
CA GLY A 87 1.90 1.41 -18.21
C GLY A 87 1.46 2.80 -18.66
N ARG A 88 0.51 3.45 -17.98
CA ARG A 88 0.01 4.79 -18.30
C ARG A 88 0.26 5.77 -17.16
N ASP A 89 0.56 7.03 -17.49
CA ASP A 89 0.75 8.09 -16.50
C ASP A 89 -0.44 8.16 -15.52
N PHE A 90 -0.13 8.13 -14.23
CA PHE A 90 -1.10 8.16 -13.14
C PHE A 90 -0.81 9.34 -12.21
N TYR A 91 -1.85 10.13 -11.94
CA TYR A 91 -1.79 11.23 -10.97
C TYR A 91 -2.61 10.87 -9.74
N ILE A 92 -1.96 10.86 -8.58
CA ILE A 92 -2.63 10.68 -7.29
C ILE A 92 -3.50 11.92 -7.03
N LYS A 93 -4.81 11.69 -6.88
CA LYS A 93 -5.79 12.63 -6.33
C LYS A 93 -6.24 12.04 -5.00
N GLY A 94 -5.37 12.23 -4.01
CA GLY A 94 -5.47 11.61 -2.71
C GLY A 94 -6.25 12.45 -1.71
N VAL A 95 -6.86 11.79 -0.73
CA VAL A 95 -7.28 12.40 0.54
C VAL A 95 -6.64 11.62 1.68
N LEU A 96 -6.27 12.33 2.75
CA LEU A 96 -5.87 11.70 4.00
C LEU A 96 -7.14 11.21 4.72
N ASP A 97 -7.12 9.95 5.14
CA ASP A 97 -8.18 9.32 5.92
C ASP A 97 -7.62 8.86 7.25
N GLN A 98 -8.05 9.53 8.31
CA GLN A 98 -7.76 9.14 9.69
C GLN A 98 -8.57 7.91 10.10
N ASP A 99 -9.58 7.50 9.32
CA ASP A 99 -10.44 6.35 9.55
C ASP A 99 -11.01 6.39 10.99
N PHE A 100 -11.52 7.57 11.33
CA PHE A 100 -12.22 7.88 12.57
C PHE A 100 -13.71 7.99 12.35
N TYR A 101 -14.45 7.43 13.30
CA TYR A 101 -15.90 7.32 13.23
C TYR A 101 -16.52 8.00 14.46
N PRO A 102 -17.54 8.85 14.28
CA PRO A 102 -18.11 9.62 15.39
C PRO A 102 -18.54 8.78 16.61
N GLU A 103 -19.13 7.60 16.37
CA GLU A 103 -19.70 6.76 17.43
C GLU A 103 -18.77 5.65 17.90
N THR A 104 -17.88 5.17 17.03
CA THR A 104 -17.08 3.97 17.26
C THR A 104 -15.58 4.27 17.35
N LEU A 105 -15.18 5.53 17.14
CA LEU A 105 -13.80 6.02 17.11
C LEU A 105 -12.96 5.25 16.07
N TYR A 106 -12.37 4.13 16.46
CA TYR A 106 -11.47 3.34 15.60
C TYR A 106 -12.14 2.14 14.93
N THR A 107 -13.32 1.71 15.38
CA THR A 107 -13.97 0.51 14.83
C THR A 107 -14.84 0.88 13.64
N VAL A 108 -14.67 0.22 12.49
CA VAL A 108 -15.52 0.45 11.31
C VAL A 108 -17.01 0.18 11.67
N PRO A 109 -17.93 1.15 11.50
CA PRO A 109 -19.32 0.99 11.94
C PRO A 109 -20.07 -0.12 11.19
N SER A 110 -19.93 -0.14 9.86
CA SER A 110 -20.44 -1.19 9.00
C SER A 110 -19.84 -1.08 7.60
N ARG A 111 -19.98 -2.15 6.81
CA ARG A 111 -19.61 -2.17 5.39
C ARG A 111 -20.36 -1.12 4.58
N GLU A 112 -21.63 -0.91 4.86
CA GLU A 112 -22.48 0.07 4.18
C GLU A 112 -22.00 1.49 4.46
N TYR A 113 -21.67 1.79 5.72
CA TYR A 113 -21.16 3.10 6.12
C TYR A 113 -19.84 3.43 5.42
N LEU A 114 -18.85 2.54 5.53
CA LEU A 114 -17.54 2.75 4.93
C LEU A 114 -17.64 2.79 3.39
N GLY A 115 -18.42 1.88 2.82
CA GLY A 115 -18.65 1.83 1.38
C GLY A 115 -19.32 3.09 0.83
N GLU A 116 -20.28 3.69 1.54
CA GLU A 116 -20.90 4.94 1.10
C GLU A 116 -19.93 6.12 1.20
N SER A 117 -19.09 6.18 2.23
CA SER A 117 -18.02 7.18 2.34
C SER A 117 -17.04 7.09 1.16
N PHE A 118 -16.58 5.89 0.82
CA PHE A 118 -15.69 5.68 -0.33
C PHE A 118 -16.36 6.02 -1.66
N ARG A 119 -17.64 5.65 -1.85
CA ARG A 119 -18.38 6.02 -3.06
C ARG A 119 -18.56 7.53 -3.19
N LYS A 120 -18.76 8.26 -2.08
CA LYS A 120 -18.78 9.74 -2.09
C LYS A 120 -17.45 10.31 -2.57
N LEU A 121 -16.34 9.86 -2.00
CA LEU A 121 -14.99 10.29 -2.42
C LEU A 121 -14.74 9.99 -3.91
N LYS A 122 -15.11 8.80 -4.37
CA LYS A 122 -15.00 8.42 -5.78
C LYS A 122 -15.83 9.33 -6.69
N ARG A 123 -17.06 9.70 -6.28
CA ARG A 123 -17.89 10.68 -7.01
C ARG A 123 -17.28 12.08 -7.07
N MET A 124 -16.44 12.44 -6.09
CA MET A 124 -15.66 13.70 -6.10
C MET A 124 -14.40 13.64 -6.98
N GLY A 125 -14.11 12.48 -7.59
CA GLY A 125 -12.93 12.28 -8.44
C GLY A 125 -11.66 11.91 -7.69
N ILE A 126 -11.77 11.56 -6.40
CA ILE A 126 -10.67 10.97 -5.61
C ILE A 126 -10.40 9.56 -6.13
N ASN A 127 -9.12 9.23 -6.28
CA ASN A 127 -8.67 7.93 -6.78
C ASN A 127 -7.72 7.20 -5.82
N THR A 128 -7.30 7.86 -4.73
CA THR A 128 -6.40 7.29 -3.72
C THR A 128 -6.83 7.72 -2.33
N LEU A 129 -6.79 6.79 -1.38
CA LEU A 129 -6.98 7.03 0.04
C LEU A 129 -5.62 6.89 0.73
N ARG A 130 -5.19 7.90 1.49
CA ARG A 130 -4.02 7.79 2.35
C ARG A 130 -4.47 7.45 3.76
N HIS A 131 -4.42 6.17 4.12
CA HIS A 131 -4.81 5.67 5.43
C HIS A 131 -3.70 5.96 6.43
N HIS A 132 -4.01 6.80 7.41
CA HIS A 132 -2.99 7.49 8.18
C HIS A 132 -2.63 6.77 9.49
N VAL A 133 -1.32 6.56 9.67
CA VAL A 133 -0.59 6.11 10.86
C VAL A 133 -1.19 4.94 11.64
N LYS A 134 -1.77 3.96 10.94
CA LYS A 134 -2.30 2.73 11.55
C LYS A 134 -2.49 1.63 10.53
N VAL A 135 -2.72 0.42 11.01
CA VAL A 135 -3.06 -0.72 10.15
C VAL A 135 -4.56 -0.70 9.87
N PRO A 136 -5.01 -0.72 8.60
CA PRO A 136 -6.43 -0.68 8.27
C PRO A 136 -7.16 -1.94 8.73
N ASP A 137 -8.45 -1.79 9.01
CA ASP A 137 -9.35 -2.94 9.10
C ASP A 137 -9.39 -3.65 7.73
N PRO A 138 -9.39 -5.01 7.66
CA PRO A 138 -9.49 -5.73 6.39
C PRO A 138 -10.66 -5.27 5.51
N LEU A 139 -11.78 -4.86 6.12
CA LEU A 139 -12.96 -4.35 5.41
C LEU A 139 -12.66 -3.06 4.62
N TYR A 140 -11.71 -2.24 5.09
CA TYR A 140 -11.25 -1.04 4.40
C TYR A 140 -10.60 -1.40 3.07
N MET A 141 -9.70 -2.39 3.08
CA MET A 141 -8.99 -2.86 1.89
C MET A 141 -9.93 -3.56 0.91
N ASP A 142 -10.83 -4.43 1.41
CA ASP A 142 -11.86 -5.08 0.61
C ASP A 142 -12.74 -4.07 -0.14
N LEU A 143 -13.16 -3.02 0.55
CA LEU A 143 -13.99 -1.98 -0.05
C LEU A 143 -13.21 -1.10 -1.02
N ALA A 144 -11.94 -0.81 -0.76
CA ALA A 144 -11.09 -0.06 -1.68
C ALA A 144 -10.89 -0.82 -2.99
N ASP A 145 -10.65 -2.14 -2.91
CA ASP A 145 -10.55 -3.03 -4.07
C ASP A 145 -11.83 -3.02 -4.90
N GLU A 146 -12.99 -3.24 -4.26
CA GLU A 146 -14.29 -3.35 -4.93
C GLU A 146 -14.79 -2.04 -5.51
N ILE A 147 -14.60 -0.94 -4.76
CA ILE A 147 -15.04 0.37 -5.20
C ILE A 147 -14.08 0.91 -6.24
N GLY A 148 -12.82 0.49 -6.26
CA GLY A 148 -11.79 1.01 -7.16
C GLY A 148 -11.22 2.32 -6.64
N LEU A 149 -10.54 2.24 -5.49
CA LEU A 149 -9.71 3.29 -4.90
C LEU A 149 -8.36 2.67 -4.57
N LEU A 150 -7.27 3.36 -4.92
CA LEU A 150 -5.94 2.97 -4.46
C LEU A 150 -5.76 3.32 -2.98
N VAL A 151 -4.90 2.58 -2.28
CA VAL A 151 -4.55 2.82 -0.88
C VAL A 151 -3.06 3.11 -0.76
N TRP A 152 -2.76 4.28 -0.21
CA TRP A 152 -1.48 4.62 0.38
C TRP A 152 -1.58 4.36 1.88
N GLN A 153 -0.82 3.40 2.40
CA GLN A 153 -0.85 3.06 3.81
C GLN A 153 0.33 3.66 4.56
N ASP A 154 0.07 4.33 5.67
CA ASP A 154 1.13 4.78 6.59
C ASP A 154 1.29 3.78 7.74
N SER A 155 2.53 3.51 8.13
CA SER A 155 2.82 2.73 9.34
C SER A 155 2.36 3.45 10.61
N PRO A 156 2.00 2.73 11.68
CA PRO A 156 1.96 3.33 13.01
C PRO A 156 3.36 3.85 13.40
N TYR A 157 3.42 4.70 14.41
CA TYR A 157 4.69 5.24 14.91
C TYR A 157 4.89 4.92 16.40
N PHE A 158 6.15 4.98 16.83
CA PHE A 158 6.55 5.00 18.24
C PHE A 158 7.01 6.40 18.62
N ASP A 159 7.00 6.73 19.92
CA ASP A 159 7.34 8.08 20.39
C ASP A 159 8.85 8.38 20.34
N GLU A 160 9.68 7.36 20.61
CA GLU A 160 11.15 7.49 20.64
C GLU A 160 11.83 6.26 20.04
N PHE A 161 12.90 6.49 19.26
CA PHE A 161 13.69 5.44 18.65
C PHE A 161 14.35 4.54 19.69
N SER A 162 14.10 3.24 19.56
CA SER A 162 14.72 2.23 20.40
C SER A 162 14.88 0.91 19.63
N PRO A 163 15.81 0.03 20.04
CA PRO A 163 15.93 -1.30 19.43
C PRO A 163 14.62 -2.10 19.46
N THR A 164 13.87 -2.04 20.56
CA THR A 164 12.58 -2.73 20.69
C THR A 164 11.51 -2.10 19.82
N GLY A 165 11.35 -0.77 19.85
CA GLY A 165 10.32 -0.06 19.08
C GLY A 165 10.52 -0.19 17.58
N SER A 166 11.77 -0.07 17.11
CA SER A 166 12.12 -0.24 15.69
C SER A 166 11.89 -1.67 15.19
N LEU A 167 12.18 -2.69 16.01
CA LEU A 167 11.91 -4.09 15.68
C LEU A 167 10.40 -4.40 15.62
N GLU A 168 9.63 -3.93 16.60
CA GLU A 168 8.17 -4.12 16.60
C GLU A 168 7.51 -3.36 15.45
N LEU A 169 7.96 -2.15 15.13
CA LEU A 169 7.47 -1.42 13.95
C LEU A 169 7.71 -2.23 12.67
N LEU A 170 8.93 -2.73 12.46
CA LEU A 170 9.24 -3.52 11.26
C LEU A 170 8.39 -4.80 11.18
N LYS A 171 8.17 -5.46 12.32
CA LYS A 171 7.27 -6.61 12.40
C LYS A 171 5.83 -6.25 12.07
N THR A 172 5.32 -5.12 12.54
CA THR A 172 3.99 -4.63 12.21
C THR A 172 3.86 -4.29 10.73
N ILE A 173 4.85 -3.62 10.13
CA ILE A 173 4.87 -3.29 8.70
C ILE A 173 4.84 -4.56 7.87
N ARG A 174 5.76 -5.50 8.13
CA ARG A 174 5.82 -6.79 7.42
C ARG A 174 4.51 -7.56 7.55
N GLY A 175 3.97 -7.68 8.76
CA GLY A 175 2.70 -8.36 8.99
C GLY A 175 1.50 -7.70 8.29
N ALA A 176 1.46 -6.37 8.23
CA ALA A 176 0.42 -5.65 7.51
C ALA A 176 0.54 -5.83 5.99
N ILE A 177 1.75 -5.72 5.43
CA ILE A 177 1.99 -5.96 4.00
C ILE A 177 1.67 -7.41 3.64
N GLU A 178 2.15 -8.39 4.39
CA GLU A 178 1.89 -9.82 4.14
C GLU A 178 0.38 -10.13 4.17
N ARG A 179 -0.36 -9.52 5.10
CA ARG A 179 -1.82 -9.62 5.15
C ARG A 179 -2.46 -9.00 3.91
N ASP A 180 -2.00 -7.82 3.48
CA ASP A 180 -2.72 -6.99 2.51
C ASP A 180 -2.19 -7.05 1.07
N LEU A 181 -1.07 -7.73 0.81
CA LEU A 181 -0.41 -7.75 -0.50
C LEU A 181 -1.29 -8.29 -1.64
N HIS A 182 -2.30 -9.09 -1.30
CA HIS A 182 -3.26 -9.63 -2.24
C HIS A 182 -4.29 -8.59 -2.74
N HIS A 183 -4.45 -7.46 -2.04
CA HIS A 183 -5.33 -6.36 -2.39
C HIS A 183 -4.73 -5.50 -3.52
N PRO A 184 -5.30 -5.49 -4.73
CA PRO A 184 -4.81 -4.64 -5.81
C PRO A 184 -4.91 -3.13 -5.50
N SER A 185 -5.71 -2.72 -4.51
CA SER A 185 -5.77 -1.32 -4.07
C SER A 185 -4.46 -0.83 -3.42
N LEU A 186 -3.72 -1.67 -2.69
CA LEU A 186 -2.47 -1.27 -2.04
C LEU A 186 -1.44 -0.84 -3.09
N CYS A 187 -0.90 0.38 -2.98
CA CYS A 187 0.07 0.90 -3.97
C CYS A 187 1.28 1.62 -3.39
N VAL A 188 1.10 2.35 -2.28
CA VAL A 188 2.17 3.12 -1.64
C VAL A 188 2.20 2.77 -0.17
N TYR A 189 3.38 2.69 0.43
CA TYR A 189 3.55 2.44 1.86
C TYR A 189 4.58 3.40 2.48
N SER A 190 4.17 4.19 3.47
CA SER A 190 5.07 5.04 4.26
C SER A 190 5.60 4.31 5.48
N ILE A 191 6.93 4.26 5.64
CA ILE A 191 7.56 3.65 6.81
C ILE A 191 7.47 4.59 8.02
N ILE A 192 7.83 5.86 7.83
CA ILE A 192 7.77 6.91 8.85
C ILE A 192 6.95 8.09 8.31
N ASN A 193 6.25 8.78 9.20
CA ASN A 193 5.53 10.01 8.89
C ASN A 193 6.16 11.17 9.67
N GLU A 194 6.54 12.25 9.00
CA GLU A 194 7.05 13.50 9.59
C GLU A 194 8.18 13.31 10.63
N SER A 195 9.01 12.27 10.47
CA SER A 195 10.04 11.86 11.43
C SER A 195 9.51 11.54 12.83
N TRP A 196 8.23 11.22 12.97
CA TRP A 196 7.66 10.83 14.26
C TRP A 196 8.35 9.56 14.78
N GLY A 197 8.94 9.69 15.97
CA GLY A 197 9.73 8.64 16.61
C GLY A 197 11.22 8.64 16.29
N ILE A 198 11.69 9.39 15.28
CA ILE A 198 13.10 9.34 14.85
C ILE A 198 13.72 10.73 14.67
N ASP A 199 15.03 10.82 14.82
CA ASP A 199 15.85 11.98 14.48
C ASP A 199 16.67 11.70 13.23
N LEU A 200 16.29 12.30 12.09
CA LEU A 200 17.01 12.13 10.83
C LEU A 200 18.36 12.85 10.79
N THR A 201 18.69 13.69 11.78
CA THR A 201 20.02 14.27 11.94
C THR A 201 20.99 13.31 12.64
N ASP A 202 20.46 12.29 13.33
CA ASP A 202 21.23 11.19 13.86
C ASP A 202 21.55 10.17 12.74
N ARG A 203 22.85 9.91 12.54
CA ARG A 203 23.33 9.03 11.46
C ARG A 203 22.90 7.58 11.65
N GLU A 204 22.78 7.10 12.88
CA GLU A 204 22.38 5.73 13.16
C GLU A 204 20.91 5.52 12.79
N GLN A 205 20.04 6.47 13.19
CA GLN A 205 18.60 6.40 12.93
C GLN A 205 18.27 6.61 11.44
N ALA A 206 18.89 7.59 10.78
CA ALA A 206 18.76 7.78 9.34
C ALA A 206 19.29 6.54 8.57
N GLY A 207 20.43 5.99 9.01
CA GLY A 207 20.99 4.77 8.45
C GLY A 207 20.09 3.54 8.65
N TRP A 208 19.39 3.43 9.78
CA TRP A 208 18.40 2.39 10.02
C TRP A 208 17.24 2.49 9.04
N LEU A 209 16.63 3.67 8.88
CA LEU A 209 15.50 3.88 7.98
C LEU A 209 15.88 3.57 6.52
N ALA A 210 17.07 4.01 6.11
CA ALA A 210 17.60 3.71 4.78
C ALA A 210 17.76 2.20 4.55
N ARG A 211 18.28 1.44 5.53
CA ARG A 211 18.40 -0.03 5.40
C ARG A 211 17.02 -0.70 5.35
N VAL A 212 16.09 -0.30 6.21
CA VAL A 212 14.73 -0.85 6.23
C VAL A 212 14.02 -0.63 4.89
N LEU A 213 14.18 0.55 4.27
CA LEU A 213 13.62 0.80 2.94
C LEU A 213 14.17 -0.18 1.89
N ASP A 214 15.48 -0.44 1.86
CA ASP A 214 16.07 -1.38 0.90
C ASP A 214 15.53 -2.80 1.11
N GLU A 215 15.47 -3.25 2.37
CA GLU A 215 14.94 -4.57 2.72
C GLU A 215 13.48 -4.72 2.27
N LEU A 216 12.62 -3.74 2.58
CA LEU A 216 11.21 -3.77 2.19
C LEU A 216 11.02 -3.72 0.67
N LYS A 217 11.82 -2.93 -0.05
CA LYS A 217 11.78 -2.90 -1.52
C LYS A 217 12.24 -4.21 -2.16
N GLN A 218 13.24 -4.86 -1.56
CA GLN A 218 13.69 -6.17 -2.00
C GLN A 218 12.61 -7.24 -1.76
N ASP A 219 11.97 -7.22 -0.60
CA ASP A 219 10.98 -8.21 -0.20
C ASP A 219 9.61 -8.00 -0.91
N TYR A 220 9.25 -6.74 -1.19
CA TYR A 220 7.96 -6.33 -1.75
C TYR A 220 8.10 -5.40 -2.97
N PRO A 221 8.68 -5.87 -4.09
CA PRO A 221 9.03 -5.02 -5.23
C PRO A 221 7.82 -4.45 -5.99
N SER A 222 6.59 -4.91 -5.70
CA SER A 222 5.35 -4.39 -6.30
C SER A 222 4.74 -3.21 -5.53
N ILE A 223 5.35 -2.78 -4.43
CA ILE A 223 4.92 -1.64 -3.62
C ILE A 223 5.88 -0.48 -3.83
N ILE A 224 5.34 0.72 -4.01
CA ILE A 224 6.11 1.97 -3.98
C ILE A 224 6.30 2.38 -2.52
N PHE A 225 7.53 2.58 -2.07
CA PHE A 225 7.78 2.95 -0.68
C PHE A 225 8.17 4.42 -0.53
N THR A 226 7.70 5.01 0.56
CA THR A 226 8.21 6.28 1.09
C THR A 226 8.89 6.01 2.44
N ASP A 227 10.12 6.50 2.60
CA ASP A 227 10.88 6.33 3.83
C ASP A 227 10.27 7.14 4.98
N ASN A 228 10.22 8.45 4.83
CA ASN A 228 9.69 9.44 5.73
C ASN A 228 8.82 10.37 4.91
N SER A 229 7.51 10.37 5.12
CA SER A 229 6.61 11.37 4.54
C SER A 229 6.91 12.74 5.14
N ALA A 230 7.68 13.55 4.43
CA ALA A 230 8.42 14.65 5.02
C ALA A 230 7.57 15.92 5.21
N CYS A 231 7.99 16.77 6.15
CA CYS A 231 7.40 18.08 6.40
C CYS A 231 8.49 19.11 6.71
N MET A 232 8.08 20.38 6.86
CA MET A 232 9.01 21.47 7.15
C MET A 232 9.87 21.15 8.39
N GLY A 233 11.18 21.02 8.19
CA GLY A 233 12.15 20.71 9.23
C GLY A 233 12.76 19.31 9.16
N ASN A 234 12.20 18.41 8.33
CA ASN A 234 12.80 17.10 8.05
C ASN A 234 12.80 16.80 6.54
N TYR A 235 13.30 15.61 6.18
CA TYR A 235 13.69 15.27 4.82
C TYR A 235 13.36 13.81 4.48
N HIS A 236 13.27 13.51 3.19
CA HIS A 236 13.38 12.15 2.69
C HIS A 236 14.83 11.67 2.72
N LEU A 237 15.04 10.36 2.57
CA LEU A 237 16.35 9.75 2.33
C LEU A 237 16.46 9.26 0.88
N LYS A 238 15.72 8.23 0.47
CA LYS A 238 15.79 7.60 -0.86
C LYS A 238 14.47 6.96 -1.30
N SER A 239 13.34 7.52 -0.89
CA SER A 239 11.99 7.13 -1.32
C SER A 239 11.81 7.01 -2.83
N ASP A 240 10.91 6.09 -3.24
CA ASP A 240 10.44 5.97 -4.62
C ASP A 240 9.52 7.14 -5.04
N LEU A 241 8.85 7.74 -4.06
CA LEU A 241 7.98 8.90 -4.20
C LEU A 241 8.42 9.98 -3.20
N ASN A 242 8.67 11.18 -3.69
CA ASN A 242 8.97 12.35 -2.86
C ASN A 242 7.66 13.08 -2.57
N ASP A 243 7.23 13.06 -1.33
CA ASP A 243 6.01 13.68 -0.86
C ASP A 243 6.31 14.68 0.25
N TYR A 244 5.49 15.73 0.38
CA TYR A 244 5.80 16.77 1.35
C TYR A 244 4.56 17.45 1.89
N HIS A 245 4.53 17.63 3.21
CA HIS A 245 3.41 18.23 3.91
C HIS A 245 3.54 19.75 3.90
N PHE A 246 2.78 20.39 2.99
CA PHE A 246 2.64 21.84 2.90
C PHE A 246 1.29 22.30 3.41
N TYR A 247 1.28 23.19 4.41
CA TYR A 247 0.06 23.79 4.94
C TYR A 247 -0.06 25.25 4.50
N ALA A 248 -0.70 25.47 3.36
CA ALA A 248 -1.08 26.79 2.85
C ALA A 248 -2.62 26.89 2.70
N SER A 249 -3.35 26.47 3.74
CA SER A 249 -4.77 26.14 3.73
C SER A 249 -5.76 27.32 3.68
N SER A 250 -5.32 28.52 3.32
CA SER A 250 -6.22 29.67 3.11
C SER A 250 -6.09 30.25 1.71
N ILE A 251 -7.21 30.74 1.16
CA ILE A 251 -7.27 31.31 -0.20
C ILE A 251 -6.27 32.46 -0.36
N ASP A 252 -6.07 33.25 0.70
CA ASP A 252 -5.12 34.37 0.72
C ASP A 252 -3.65 33.94 0.60
N ARG A 253 -3.36 32.65 0.78
CA ARG A 253 -2.00 32.07 0.67
C ARG A 253 -1.71 31.49 -0.70
N GLY A 254 -2.52 31.76 -1.72
CA GLY A 254 -2.28 31.27 -3.10
C GLY A 254 -0.88 31.57 -3.65
N LYS A 255 -0.30 32.73 -3.32
CA LYS A 255 1.10 33.05 -3.69
C LYS A 255 2.11 32.11 -3.04
N LEU A 256 1.93 31.78 -1.77
CA LEU A 256 2.79 30.84 -1.06
C LEU A 256 2.61 29.43 -1.64
N TRP A 257 1.37 29.00 -1.91
CA TRP A 257 1.11 27.72 -2.56
C TRP A 257 1.85 27.59 -3.88
N ASN A 258 1.73 28.56 -4.78
CA ASN A 258 2.43 28.56 -6.06
C ASN A 258 3.95 28.50 -5.88
N PHE A 259 4.50 29.31 -4.97
CA PHE A 259 5.93 29.28 -4.65
C PHE A 259 6.40 27.92 -4.15
N LEU A 260 5.65 27.27 -3.25
CA LEU A 260 6.00 25.96 -2.72
C LEU A 260 5.96 24.90 -3.81
N ILE A 261 4.94 24.91 -4.68
CA ILE A 261 4.83 23.97 -5.81
C ILE A 261 5.96 24.17 -6.82
N GLU A 262 6.28 25.41 -7.18
CA GLU A 262 7.39 25.73 -8.08
C GLU A 262 8.74 25.31 -7.48
N SER A 263 8.96 25.59 -6.19
CA SER A 263 10.18 25.18 -5.48
C SER A 263 10.32 23.66 -5.43
N PHE A 264 9.21 22.96 -5.15
CA PHE A 264 9.17 21.50 -5.10
C PHE A 264 9.47 20.89 -6.46
N SER A 265 8.87 21.42 -7.52
CA SER A 265 9.00 20.90 -8.88
C SER A 265 10.37 21.20 -9.52
N ASN A 266 10.97 22.36 -9.22
CA ASN A 266 12.23 22.79 -9.83
C ASN A 266 13.47 22.21 -9.12
N ASN A 267 13.35 21.80 -7.86
CA ASN A 267 14.46 21.23 -7.09
C ASN A 267 14.00 20.12 -6.14
N PRO A 268 13.49 18.99 -6.68
CA PRO A 268 12.99 17.88 -5.86
C PRO A 268 14.10 17.28 -4.97
N ALA A 269 15.36 17.34 -5.40
CA ALA A 269 16.50 16.88 -4.61
C ALA A 269 16.68 17.64 -3.28
N SER A 270 16.18 18.88 -3.17
CA SER A 270 16.33 19.68 -1.95
C SER A 270 15.58 19.13 -0.74
N PHE A 271 14.57 18.28 -0.96
CA PHE A 271 13.74 17.65 0.08
C PHE A 271 14.34 16.34 0.60
N TYR A 272 15.45 15.90 0.02
CA TYR A 272 16.25 14.80 0.55
C TYR A 272 17.34 15.33 1.48
N LEU A 273 17.64 14.54 2.52
CA LEU A 273 18.76 14.78 3.42
C LEU A 273 20.03 14.86 2.57
N ARG A 274 20.91 15.82 2.86
CA ARG A 274 22.05 16.17 1.99
C ARG A 274 22.87 14.97 1.53
N GLU A 275 23.03 13.97 2.39
CA GLU A 275 23.82 12.76 2.15
C GLU A 275 23.16 11.76 1.19
N TYR A 276 21.88 11.97 0.84
CA TYR A 276 21.07 11.08 0.01
C TYR A 276 20.44 11.81 -1.20
N ARG A 277 21.03 12.91 -1.66
CA ARG A 277 20.51 13.70 -2.80
C ARG A 277 20.92 13.18 -4.18
N ASP A 278 21.86 12.24 -4.21
CA ASP A 278 22.46 11.69 -5.44
C ASP A 278 21.60 10.57 -6.06
#